data_AF-A0A6S6YMR4-F1
#
_entry.id   AF-A0A6S6YMR4-F1
#
_cell.length_a   1.000
_cell.length_b   1.000
_cell.length_c   1.000
_cell.angle_alpha   90.00
_cell.angle_beta   90.00
_cell.angle_gamma   90.00
#
_symmetry.space_group_name_H-M   'P 1'
#
loop_
_entity.id
_entity.type
_entity.pdbx_description
1 polymer ?
#
loop_
_entity_poly.entity_id
_entity_poly.type
_entity_poly.pdbx_seq_one_letter_code
_entity_poly.pdbx_strand_id
1 'polypeptide(L)' 'MGKNNSAGQTRTGDQPQQGTQVSDAAAIPREQLISEAAYYKAEQRGFQPGSEMADWFDAEADVERMLGNSSGTGGL' A
#
# COMPACT_ATOMS: atom_id res chain seq x y z
N MET A 1 43.54 -15.28 22.78
CA MET A 1 43.48 -13.96 22.09
C MET A 1 43.51 -14.22 20.61
N GLY A 2 42.58 -13.83 19.74
CA GLY A 2 41.32 -13.11 19.81
C GLY A 2 40.55 -13.46 18.52
N LYS A 3 39.24 -13.36 18.58
CA LYS A 3 38.26 -14.03 17.70
C LYS A 3 38.24 -13.43 16.28
N ASN A 4 38.06 -14.30 15.29
CA ASN A 4 37.96 -13.98 13.87
C ASN A 4 36.59 -13.38 13.50
N ASN A 5 36.62 -12.40 12.59
CA ASN A 5 35.56 -11.91 11.69
C ASN A 5 34.18 -11.54 12.26
N SER A 6 34.04 -10.25 12.56
CA SER A 6 32.76 -9.54 12.60
C SER A 6 32.43 -8.99 11.20
N ALA A 7 31.38 -9.50 10.55
CA ALA A 7 30.44 -8.78 9.67
C ALA A 7 29.54 -9.77 8.92
N GLY A 8 28.81 -10.60 9.66
CA GLY A 8 27.60 -11.23 9.11
C GLY A 8 26.51 -10.19 9.05
N GLN A 9 26.31 -9.60 7.87
CA GLN A 9 25.22 -8.67 7.56
C GLN A 9 23.88 -9.31 7.96
N THR A 10 23.27 -8.77 9.01
CA THR A 10 21.93 -9.15 9.45
C THR A 10 20.89 -8.40 8.61
N ARG A 11 20.08 -9.17 7.87
CA ARG A 11 18.70 -8.90 7.46
C ARG A 11 18.45 -7.66 6.60
N THR A 12 18.80 -7.75 5.31
CA THR A 12 18.15 -6.99 4.25
C THR A 12 16.97 -7.83 3.75
N GLY A 13 15.76 -7.40 4.10
CA GLY A 13 14.51 -7.98 3.61
C GLY A 13 13.46 -6.89 3.60
N ASP A 14 13.33 -6.24 2.45
CA ASP A 14 12.18 -5.50 1.95
C ASP A 14 11.45 -4.61 2.97
N GLN A 15 11.99 -3.41 3.19
CA GLN A 15 11.12 -2.29 3.54
C GLN A 15 10.32 -1.94 2.28
N PRO A 16 8.97 -1.96 2.30
CA PRO A 16 8.21 -1.29 1.26
C PRO A 16 8.41 0.21 1.45
N GLN A 17 9.41 0.75 0.76
CA GLN A 17 9.57 2.18 0.54
C GLN A 17 8.67 2.57 -0.65
N GLN A 18 7.40 2.88 -0.39
CA GLN A 18 6.51 3.60 -1.32
C GLN A 18 5.49 4.38 -0.49
N GLY A 19 5.33 5.70 -0.56
CA GLY A 19 6.19 6.78 -1.03
C GLY A 19 5.81 8.01 -0.20
N THR A 20 6.80 8.68 0.41
CA THR A 20 6.55 9.95 1.08
C THR A 20 6.85 11.08 0.09
N GLN A 21 5.83 11.61 -0.58
CA GLN A 21 5.90 12.98 -1.08
C GLN A 21 4.57 13.72 -0.92
N VAL A 22 4.47 14.37 0.23
CA VAL A 22 3.75 15.61 0.61
C VAL A 22 3.37 16.51 -0.60
N SER A 23 2.23 17.22 -0.74
CA SER A 23 1.39 17.97 0.22
C SER A 23 0.03 18.39 -0.42
N ASP A 24 -1.09 18.04 0.20
CA ASP A 24 -2.34 18.81 0.25
C ASP A 24 -2.94 18.49 1.62
N ALA A 25 -2.90 19.42 2.57
CA ALA A 25 -3.03 19.16 4.01
C ALA A 25 -4.41 18.64 4.50
N ALA A 26 -5.24 18.08 3.62
CA ALA A 26 -6.51 17.44 3.92
C ALA A 26 -6.78 16.15 3.12
N ALA A 27 -5.91 15.73 2.20
CA ALA A 27 -6.14 14.53 1.38
C ALA A 27 -5.59 13.27 2.07
N ILE A 28 -6.42 12.23 2.18
CA ILE A 28 -6.01 10.91 2.67
C ILE A 28 -5.03 10.29 1.65
N PRO A 29 -3.87 9.75 2.08
CA PRO A 29 -2.93 9.08 1.18
C PRO A 29 -3.57 7.93 0.40
N ARG A 30 -3.17 7.74 -0.86
CA ARG A 30 -3.66 6.66 -1.74
C ARG A 30 -3.51 5.30 -1.06
N GLU A 31 -2.38 5.06 -0.41
CA GLU A 31 -2.07 3.78 0.24
C GLU A 31 -3.03 3.48 1.39
N GLN A 32 -3.48 4.52 2.12
CA GLN A 32 -4.47 4.35 3.18
C GLN A 32 -5.83 3.93 2.61
N LEU A 33 -6.28 4.60 1.54
CA LEU A 33 -7.52 4.24 0.85
C LEU A 33 -7.49 2.79 0.34
N ILE A 34 -6.35 2.37 -0.25
CA ILE A 34 -6.18 1.00 -0.75
C ILE A 34 -6.21 0.01 0.41
N SER A 35 -5.51 0.30 1.51
CA SER A 35 -5.47 -0.59 2.67
C SER A 35 -6.86 -0.78 3.30
N GLU A 36 -7.64 0.29 3.41
CA GLU A 36 -8.97 0.28 3.99
C GLU A 36 -9.98 -0.44 3.07
N ALA A 37 -9.92 -0.20 1.76
CA ALA A 37 -10.73 -0.93 0.79
C ALA A 37 -10.39 -2.44 0.76
N ALA A 38 -9.10 -2.80 0.84
CA ALA A 38 -8.67 -4.19 0.93
C ALA A 38 -9.15 -4.85 2.23
N TYR A 39 -9.14 -4.12 3.35
CA TYR A 39 -9.67 -4.60 4.62
C TYR A 39 -11.17 -4.93 4.51
N TYR A 40 -11.99 -4.04 3.94
CA TYR A 40 -13.42 -4.30 3.76
C TYR A 40 -13.69 -5.46 2.81
N LYS A 41 -12.88 -5.63 1.76
CA LYS A 41 -12.96 -6.80 0.87
C LYS A 41 -12.62 -8.08 1.63
N ALA A 42 -11.58 -8.06 2.47
CA ALA A 42 -11.22 -9.20 3.30
C ALA A 42 -12.35 -9.52 4.31
N GLU A 43 -12.93 -8.51 4.94
CA GLU A 43 -14.05 -8.65 5.87
C GLU A 43 -15.27 -9.29 5.21
N GLN A 44 -15.65 -8.88 4.00
CA GLN A 44 -16.79 -9.45 3.26
C GLN A 44 -16.65 -10.94 2.98
N ARG A 45 -15.43 -11.46 2.85
CA ARG A 45 -15.17 -12.90 2.70
C ARG A 45 -14.98 -13.63 4.04
N GLY A 46 -14.94 -12.90 5.15
CA GLY A 46 -14.63 -13.44 6.47
C GLY A 46 -13.13 -13.67 6.70
N PHE A 47 -12.27 -12.81 6.13
CA PHE A 47 -10.81 -12.86 6.26
C PHE A 47 -10.19 -14.21 5.91
N GLN A 48 -10.72 -14.89 4.88
CA GLN A 48 -10.16 -16.15 4.42
C GLN A 48 -8.71 -15.95 3.93
N PRO A 49 -7.76 -16.78 4.39
CA PRO A 49 -6.37 -16.66 4.00
C PRO A 49 -6.14 -17.00 2.53
N GLY A 50 -5.12 -16.40 1.92
CA GLY A 50 -4.71 -16.67 0.54
C GLY A 50 -5.38 -15.79 -0.52
N SER A 51 -6.10 -14.75 -0.09
CA SER A 51 -6.71 -13.75 -0.98
C SER A 51 -6.34 -12.30 -0.61
N GLU A 52 -5.26 -12.10 0.15
CA GLU A 52 -4.83 -10.79 0.64
C GLU A 52 -4.19 -9.93 -0.48
N MET A 53 -3.26 -10.51 -1.26
CA MET A 53 -3.04 -10.07 -2.65
C MET A 53 -4.35 -10.33 -3.41
N ALA A 54 -4.63 -9.89 -4.62
CA ALA A 54 -6.01 -9.93 -5.16
C ALA A 54 -6.94 -8.94 -4.42
N ASP A 55 -7.15 -9.00 -3.10
CA ASP A 55 -7.89 -7.93 -2.41
C ASP A 55 -7.22 -6.58 -2.51
N TRP A 56 -5.91 -6.60 -2.31
CA TRP A 56 -5.08 -5.42 -2.50
C TRP A 56 -5.07 -4.95 -3.95
N PHE A 57 -5.03 -5.86 -4.94
CA PHE A 57 -5.06 -5.47 -6.37
C PHE A 57 -6.41 -4.90 -6.78
N ASP A 58 -7.51 -5.51 -6.32
CA ASP A 58 -8.86 -5.03 -6.57
C ASP A 58 -9.10 -3.68 -5.88
N ALA A 59 -8.58 -3.50 -4.66
CA ALA A 59 -8.64 -2.23 -3.94
C ALA A 59 -7.82 -1.15 -4.64
N GLU A 60 -6.63 -1.48 -5.13
CA GLU A 60 -5.79 -0.56 -5.90
C GLU A 60 -6.51 -0.06 -7.16
N ALA A 61 -7.11 -0.96 -7.93
CA ALA A 61 -7.86 -0.60 -9.13
C ALA A 61 -9.08 0.28 -8.82
N ASP A 62 -9.74 0.06 -7.69
CA ASP A 62 -10.90 0.84 -7.25
C ASP A 62 -10.50 2.27 -6.86
N VAL A 63 -9.47 2.40 -6.03
CA VAL A 63 -8.92 3.69 -5.61
C VAL A 63 -8.36 4.48 -6.79
N GLU A 64 -7.70 3.80 -7.74
CA GLU A 64 -7.20 4.44 -8.96
C GLU A 64 -8.34 5.05 -9.79
N ARG A 65 -9.48 4.35 -9.90
CA ARG A 65 -10.68 4.90 -10.56
C ARG A 65 -11.24 6.09 -9.79
N MET A 66 -11.31 6.00 -8.46
CA MET A 66 -11.81 7.11 -7.64
C MET A 66 -10.95 8.36 -7.81
N LEU A 67 -9.62 8.22 -7.77
CA LEU A 67 -8.68 9.34 -7.91
C LEU A 67 -8.61 9.85 -9.36
N GLY A 68 -8.61 8.96 -10.35
CA GLY A 68 -8.61 9.32 -11.78
C GLY A 68 -9.88 10.07 -12.20
N ASN A 69 -11.04 9.74 -11.62
CA ASN A 69 -12.29 10.47 -11.82
C ASN A 69 -12.29 11.84 -11.10
N SER A 70 -11.44 12.03 -10.09
CA SER A 70 -11.36 13.26 -9.29
C SER A 70 -10.49 14.35 -9.92
N SER A 71 -9.59 13.99 -10.85
CA SER A 71 -8.70 14.93 -11.56
C SER A 71 -9.30 15.50 -12.86
N GLY A 72 -10.55 15.14 -13.19
CA GLY A 72 -11.25 15.55 -14.40
C GLY A 72 -12.11 16.82 -14.26
N THR A 73 -11.56 17.90 -13.74
CA THR A 73 -12.16 19.25 -13.83
C THR A 73 -11.34 20.11 -14.78
N GLY A 74 -11.53 19.90 -16.08
CA GLY A 74 -10.93 20.73 -17.12
C GLY A 74 -11.47 20.40 -18.50
N GLY A 75 -12.54 21.09 -18.93
CA GLY A 75 -12.90 21.20 -20.35
C GLY A 75 -14.37 20.89 -20.69
N LEU A 76 -15.25 21.85 -20.44
CA LEU A 76 -16.44 22.13 -21.26
C LEU A 76 -16.48 23.63 -21.52
#